data_AF-A0A812WZK7-F1
#
_entry.id   AF-A0A812WZK7-F1
#
_cell.length_a   1.000
_cell.length_b   1.000
_cell.length_c   1.000
_cell.angle_alpha   90.00
_cell.angle_beta   90.00
_cell.angle_gamma   90.00
#
_symmetry.space_group_name_H-M   'P 1'
#
loop_
_entity.id
_entity.type
_entity.pdbx_description
1 polymer ?
#
loop_
_entity_poly.entity_id
_entity_poly.type
_entity_poly.pdbx_seq_one_letter_code
_entity_poly.pdbx_strand_id
1 'polypeptide(L)'
;MYVIFVSHQWLSSVHPDPMGQQVEVLQRLLHGIIDGSVAVHEDIISRTDERSLTPRDRQHVAEGFLFFDWYAIPQITARQAGINEEATKTDAALAVQSIPAYVELSNLFIALVPELTHKDSAQLVNYGSWLSRGWCRAELWCRLLSNKADTSVIVAYSPKEAEFMFPLDWQNNSIVEGQFTVEADRAEVVRLGEMAVHSKIQHLQAQGPLSLYRFYAALRPSLLCQQRKDRSVDEFLGVFRFDTLADAACDASSMNAVMCAVLSGDTSMLRLLAGLRADMNSAIQGMGDVGYYDTQNALMVAAKSQQEAPLLATL
;
A
#
# COMPACT_ATOMS: atom_id res chain seq x y z
N MET A 1 11.97 -11.79 -17.41
CA MET A 1 12.81 -11.40 -16.26
C MET A 1 11.87 -11.25 -15.07
N TYR A 2 12.16 -11.95 -13.96
CA TYR A 2 11.39 -11.83 -12.72
C TYR A 2 12.23 -11.05 -11.71
N VAL A 3 11.66 -10.00 -11.12
CA VAL A 3 12.36 -9.12 -10.18
C VAL A 3 11.61 -9.09 -8.84
N ILE A 4 12.35 -9.29 -7.75
CA ILE A 4 11.86 -9.19 -6.38
C ILE A 4 12.39 -7.89 -5.79
N PHE A 5 11.50 -6.96 -5.46
CA PHE A 5 11.86 -5.76 -4.74
C PHE A 5 11.92 -6.06 -3.24
N VAL A 6 13.03 -5.74 -2.59
CA VAL A 6 13.22 -5.91 -1.15
C VAL A 6 13.25 -4.54 -0.48
N SER A 7 12.21 -4.24 0.30
CA SER A 7 12.16 -3.07 1.16
C SER A 7 12.57 -3.45 2.58
N HIS A 8 13.43 -2.67 3.22
CA HIS A 8 13.85 -2.90 4.60
C HIS A 8 14.17 -1.57 5.30
N GLN A 9 14.14 -1.59 6.64
CA GLN A 9 14.59 -0.45 7.43
C GLN A 9 16.06 -0.61 7.80
N TRP A 10 16.83 0.47 7.67
CA TRP A 10 18.25 0.50 8.07
C TRP A 10 18.41 0.26 9.58
N LEU A 11 19.41 -0.55 9.95
CA LEU A 11 19.81 -0.91 11.31
C LEU A 11 20.93 -0.03 11.88
N SER A 12 21.49 0.89 11.11
CA SER A 12 22.40 1.92 11.60
C SER A 12 22.37 3.16 10.71
N SER A 13 22.97 4.25 11.18
CA SER A 13 23.13 5.50 10.46
C SER A 13 24.12 5.44 9.28
N VAL A 14 25.02 4.44 9.27
CA VAL A 14 26.12 4.34 8.30
C VAL A 14 25.91 3.21 7.30
N HIS A 15 25.29 2.11 7.72
CA HIS A 15 25.05 0.94 6.88
C HIS A 15 23.67 0.35 7.17
N PRO A 16 22.90 -0.05 6.15
CA PRO A 16 21.56 -0.61 6.33
C PRO A 16 21.56 -1.89 7.16
N ASP A 17 22.51 -2.78 6.93
CA ASP A 17 22.61 -4.06 7.66
C ASP A 17 24.06 -4.34 8.07
N PRO A 18 24.60 -3.66 9.09
CA PRO A 18 26.04 -3.66 9.39
C PRO A 18 26.57 -5.05 9.75
N MET A 19 25.72 -5.92 10.28
CA MET A 19 26.07 -7.27 10.72
C MET A 19 25.55 -8.36 9.77
N GLY A 20 24.90 -7.99 8.65
CA GLY A 20 24.35 -8.95 7.69
C GLY A 20 23.13 -9.73 8.21
N GLN A 21 22.47 -9.25 9.26
CA GLN A 21 21.39 -9.98 9.94
C GLN A 21 20.10 -10.00 9.11
N GLN A 22 19.75 -8.90 8.46
CA GLN A 22 18.59 -8.84 7.56
C GLN A 22 18.83 -9.70 6.31
N VAL A 23 20.03 -9.59 5.72
CA VAL A 23 20.40 -10.38 4.55
C VAL A 23 20.41 -11.89 4.86
N GLU A 24 20.88 -12.30 6.04
CA GLU A 24 20.81 -13.70 6.47
C GLU A 24 19.35 -14.18 6.53
N VAL A 25 18.45 -13.38 7.12
CA VAL A 25 17.01 -13.69 7.18
C VAL A 25 16.43 -13.84 5.79
N LEU A 26 16.69 -12.87 4.90
CA LEU A 26 16.21 -12.90 3.52
C LEU A 26 16.70 -14.15 2.78
N GLN A 27 18.00 -14.44 2.85
CA GLN A 27 18.59 -15.60 2.17
C GLN A 27 17.94 -16.90 2.64
N ARG A 28 17.83 -17.10 3.95
CA ARG A 28 17.27 -18.34 4.51
C ARG A 28 15.78 -18.48 4.20
N LEU A 29 15.03 -17.37 4.27
CA LEU A 29 13.62 -17.35 3.89
C LEU A 29 13.43 -17.69 2.42
N LEU A 30 14.19 -17.07 1.51
CA LEU A 30 14.10 -17.35 0.08
C LEU A 30 14.43 -18.81 -0.24
N HIS A 31 15.47 -19.39 0.37
CA HIS A 31 15.74 -20.82 0.22
C HIS A 31 14.55 -21.68 0.68
N GLY A 32 13.95 -21.35 1.82
CA GLY A 32 12.77 -22.04 2.33
C GLY A 32 11.52 -21.88 1.45
N ILE A 33 11.35 -20.72 0.80
CA ILE A 33 10.29 -20.51 -0.20
C ILE A 33 10.56 -21.37 -1.44
N ILE A 34 11.80 -21.40 -1.92
CA ILE A 34 12.18 -22.15 -3.13
C ILE A 34 11.99 -23.66 -2.93
N ASP A 35 12.41 -24.21 -1.78
CA ASP A 35 12.34 -25.64 -1.51
C ASP A 35 10.97 -26.13 -0.99
N GLY A 36 10.08 -25.20 -0.62
CA GLY A 36 8.75 -25.54 -0.11
C GLY A 36 8.65 -25.68 1.40
N SER A 37 9.74 -25.55 2.15
CA SER A 37 9.78 -25.69 3.62
C SER A 37 9.20 -24.49 4.36
N VAL A 38 9.12 -23.33 3.71
CA VAL A 38 8.39 -22.15 4.20
C VAL A 38 7.15 -21.94 3.36
N ALA A 39 6.01 -21.87 4.06
CA ALA A 39 4.73 -21.49 3.48
C ALA A 39 4.46 -20.01 3.78
N VAL A 40 4.06 -19.28 2.75
CA VAL A 40 3.58 -17.91 2.88
C VAL A 40 2.06 -17.99 2.87
N HIS A 41 1.47 -17.73 4.03
CA HIS A 41 0.03 -17.80 4.24
C HIS A 41 -0.58 -16.40 4.23
N GLU A 42 -1.88 -16.31 3.97
CA GLU A 42 -2.62 -15.09 4.31
C GLU A 42 -2.66 -14.92 5.83
N ASP A 43 -2.67 -13.66 6.29
CA ASP A 43 -2.98 -13.32 7.67
C ASP A 43 -4.30 -14.01 8.09
N ILE A 44 -4.35 -14.43 9.36
CA ILE A 44 -5.44 -15.24 9.93
C ILE A 44 -6.81 -14.59 9.73
N ILE A 45 -6.86 -13.25 9.74
CA ILE A 45 -8.08 -12.47 9.57
C ILE A 45 -8.54 -12.45 8.12
N SER A 46 -7.61 -12.56 7.16
CA SER A 46 -7.88 -12.47 5.72
C SER A 46 -8.05 -13.78 4.99
N ARG A 47 -8.04 -14.92 5.68
CA ARG A 47 -8.19 -16.28 5.10
C ARG A 47 -9.56 -16.49 4.46
N THR A 48 -9.80 -15.80 3.34
CA THR A 48 -10.98 -15.95 2.49
C THR A 48 -10.63 -16.73 1.24
N ASP A 49 -9.36 -16.74 0.83
CA ASP A 49 -8.84 -17.54 -0.28
C ASP A 49 -7.59 -18.32 0.16
N GLU A 50 -7.38 -19.51 -0.38
CA GLU A 50 -6.19 -20.32 -0.10
C GLU A 50 -4.93 -19.78 -0.80
N ARG A 51 -4.69 -18.46 -0.70
CA ARG A 51 -3.57 -17.85 -1.38
C ARG A 51 -2.27 -18.39 -0.81
N SER A 52 -1.51 -19.01 -1.70
CA SER A 52 -0.22 -19.60 -1.41
C SER A 52 0.68 -19.48 -2.64
N LEU A 53 1.99 -19.50 -2.41
CA LEU A 53 2.95 -19.51 -3.51
C LEU A 53 2.87 -20.84 -4.26
N THR A 54 2.49 -20.77 -5.53
CA THR A 54 2.41 -21.92 -6.43
C THR A 54 3.81 -22.45 -6.75
N PRO A 55 3.96 -23.69 -7.24
CA PRO A 55 5.26 -24.20 -7.71
C PRO A 55 5.91 -23.28 -8.76
N ARG A 56 5.10 -22.63 -9.60
CA ARG A 56 5.59 -21.67 -10.60
C ARG A 56 6.13 -20.39 -9.96
N ASP A 57 5.48 -19.88 -8.93
CA ASP A 57 5.96 -18.71 -8.19
C ASP A 57 7.30 -19.01 -7.52
N ARG A 58 7.43 -20.20 -6.92
CA ARG A 58 8.69 -20.66 -6.31
C ARG A 58 9.82 -20.76 -7.35
N GLN A 59 9.53 -21.25 -8.55
CA GLN A 59 10.50 -21.26 -9.65
C GLN A 59 10.89 -19.83 -10.06
N HIS A 60 9.94 -18.93 -10.20
CA HIS A 60 10.22 -17.52 -10.50
C HIS A 60 11.09 -16.86 -9.42
N VAL A 61 10.87 -17.20 -8.15
CA VAL A 61 11.72 -16.74 -7.04
C VAL A 61 13.13 -17.31 -7.15
N ALA A 62 13.27 -18.60 -7.50
CA ALA A 62 14.57 -19.26 -7.66
C ALA A 62 15.43 -18.69 -8.80
N GLU A 63 14.79 -18.30 -9.91
CA GLU A 63 15.44 -17.79 -11.12
C GLU A 63 15.44 -16.24 -11.19
N GLY A 64 14.83 -15.58 -10.20
CA GLY A 64 14.60 -14.15 -10.17
C GLY A 64 15.82 -13.32 -9.75
N PHE A 65 15.74 -12.02 -10.01
CA PHE A 65 16.73 -11.03 -9.58
C PHE A 65 16.22 -10.28 -8.35
N LEU A 66 17.11 -9.97 -7.42
CA LEU A 66 16.81 -9.09 -6.29
C LEU A 66 17.10 -7.64 -6.67
N PHE A 67 16.09 -6.78 -6.57
CA PHE A 67 16.31 -5.35 -6.42
C PHE A 67 16.37 -5.05 -4.93
N PHE A 68 17.56 -4.71 -4.45
CA PHE A 68 17.83 -4.33 -3.08
C PHE A 68 18.53 -2.99 -3.14
N ASP A 69 17.84 -1.93 -2.71
CA ASP A 69 18.21 -0.51 -2.85
C ASP A 69 19.70 -0.23 -2.58
N TRP A 70 20.24 -0.69 -1.45
CA TRP A 70 21.63 -0.48 -1.06
C TRP A 70 22.64 -1.04 -2.07
N TYR A 71 22.34 -2.20 -2.67
CA TYR A 71 23.20 -2.85 -3.67
C TYR A 71 22.94 -2.33 -5.09
N ALA A 72 21.74 -1.80 -5.35
CA ALA A 72 21.29 -1.38 -6.67
C ALA A 72 21.52 0.12 -6.95
N ILE A 73 21.66 0.94 -5.92
CA ILE A 73 21.82 2.39 -6.01
C ILE A 73 23.31 2.76 -5.79
N PRO A 74 23.89 3.64 -6.63
CA PRO A 74 25.24 4.15 -6.42
C PRO A 74 25.40 4.76 -5.02
N GLN A 75 26.36 4.24 -4.25
CA GLN A 75 26.67 4.74 -2.92
C GLN A 75 27.70 5.87 -2.98
N ILE A 76 27.46 6.97 -2.26
CA ILE A 76 28.35 8.15 -2.18
C ILE A 76 29.68 7.84 -1.43
N THR A 77 29.90 6.59 -1.02
CA THR A 77 31.05 6.16 -0.21
C THR A 77 32.32 5.84 -0.99
N ALA A 78 32.30 5.80 -2.32
CA ALA A 78 33.48 5.46 -3.12
C ALA A 78 34.48 6.64 -3.25
N ARG A 79 35.31 6.86 -2.22
CA ARG A 79 36.49 7.74 -2.27
C ARG A 79 37.63 7.10 -3.08
N GLN A 80 37.42 6.78 -4.35
CA GLN A 80 38.50 6.35 -5.26
C GLN A 80 39.00 7.53 -6.08
N ALA A 81 40.32 7.62 -6.27
CA ALA A 81 40.95 8.64 -7.10
C ALA A 81 40.41 8.54 -8.54
N GLY A 82 39.79 9.61 -9.04
CA GLY A 82 39.18 9.68 -10.38
C GLY A 82 37.65 9.65 -10.41
N ILE A 83 36.98 9.44 -9.27
CA ILE A 83 35.51 9.54 -9.18
C ILE A 83 35.11 11.00 -8.93
N ASN A 84 34.25 11.54 -9.79
CA ASN A 84 33.66 12.86 -9.59
C ASN A 84 32.53 12.77 -8.55
N GLU A 85 32.78 13.33 -7.36
CA GLU A 85 31.84 13.30 -6.23
C GLU A 85 30.52 14.00 -6.55
N GLU A 86 30.53 15.10 -7.31
CA GLU A 86 29.30 15.83 -7.67
C GLU A 86 28.46 15.07 -8.70
N ALA A 87 29.10 14.39 -9.65
CA ALA A 87 28.42 13.49 -10.58
C ALA A 87 27.80 12.29 -9.83
N THR A 88 28.55 11.70 -8.90
CA THR A 88 28.09 10.56 -8.09
C THR A 88 26.93 10.93 -7.18
N LYS A 89 26.94 12.15 -6.60
CA LYS A 89 25.81 12.69 -5.83
C LYS A 89 24.57 12.88 -6.70
N THR A 90 24.74 13.37 -7.93
CA THR A 90 23.65 13.58 -8.88
C THR A 90 23.05 12.26 -9.34
N ASP A 91 23.89 11.27 -9.69
CA ASP A 91 23.45 9.94 -10.11
C ASP A 91 22.78 9.17 -8.96
N ALA A 92 23.31 9.26 -7.73
CA ALA A 92 22.67 8.68 -6.55
C ALA A 92 21.30 9.31 -6.30
N ALA A 93 21.18 10.64 -6.40
CA ALA A 93 19.90 11.33 -6.24
C ALA A 93 18.88 10.91 -7.30
N LEU A 94 19.29 10.82 -8.58
CA LEU A 94 18.42 10.35 -9.66
C LEU A 94 18.03 8.87 -9.49
N ALA A 95 18.95 8.03 -9.05
CA ALA A 95 18.69 6.62 -8.77
C ALA A 95 17.68 6.45 -7.62
N VAL A 96 17.81 7.22 -6.53
CA VAL A 96 16.82 7.24 -5.43
C VAL A 96 15.45 7.70 -5.94
N GLN A 97 15.40 8.76 -6.75
CA GLN A 97 14.15 9.23 -7.36
C GLN A 97 13.50 8.20 -8.30
N SER A 98 14.26 7.24 -8.82
CA SER A 98 13.76 6.18 -9.69
C SER A 98 13.24 4.93 -8.96
N ILE A 99 13.44 4.81 -7.63
CA ILE A 99 12.94 3.69 -6.82
C ILE A 99 11.46 3.38 -7.08
N PRO A 100 10.52 4.37 -7.10
CA PRO A 100 9.12 4.12 -7.42
C PRO A 100 8.90 3.34 -8.73
N ALA A 101 9.66 3.65 -9.77
CA ALA A 101 9.56 2.97 -11.06
C ALA A 101 10.06 1.51 -10.96
N TYR A 102 11.13 1.26 -10.20
CA TYR A 102 11.59 -0.11 -9.95
C TYR A 102 10.58 -0.93 -9.15
N VAL A 103 9.93 -0.32 -8.15
CA VAL A 103 8.86 -0.97 -7.40
C VAL A 103 7.72 -1.37 -8.34
N GLU A 104 7.23 -0.44 -9.17
CA GLU A 104 6.15 -0.70 -10.12
C GLU A 104 6.52 -1.80 -11.15
N LEU A 105 7.78 -1.86 -11.57
CA LEU A 105 8.26 -2.86 -12.53
C LEU A 105 8.48 -4.24 -11.89
N SER A 106 8.74 -4.31 -10.58
CA SER A 106 8.97 -5.57 -9.87
C SER A 106 7.77 -6.51 -9.91
N ASN A 107 8.04 -7.82 -9.88
CA ASN A 107 7.02 -8.87 -9.93
C ASN A 107 6.53 -9.27 -8.54
N LEU A 108 7.43 -9.20 -7.55
CA LEU A 108 7.17 -9.52 -6.15
C LEU A 108 7.76 -8.43 -5.27
N PHE A 109 7.07 -8.11 -4.18
CA PHE A 109 7.54 -7.18 -3.17
C PHE A 109 7.68 -7.92 -1.83
N ILE A 110 8.85 -7.79 -1.20
CA ILE A 110 9.12 -8.33 0.13
C ILE A 110 9.42 -7.16 1.08
N ALA A 111 8.60 -6.99 2.11
CA ALA A 111 8.92 -6.18 3.27
C ALA A 111 9.76 -7.04 4.24
N LEU A 112 11.07 -6.80 4.28
CA LEU A 112 12.00 -7.51 5.14
C LEU A 112 12.09 -6.83 6.50
N VAL A 113 11.38 -7.39 7.48
CA VAL A 113 11.09 -6.74 8.77
C VAL A 113 11.41 -7.62 9.98
N PRO A 114 12.57 -8.30 10.03
CA PRO A 114 12.92 -9.08 11.21
C PRO A 114 13.07 -8.18 12.44
N GLU A 115 12.67 -8.72 13.59
CA GLU A 115 12.83 -8.04 14.87
C GLU A 115 14.31 -7.98 15.25
N LEU A 116 14.89 -6.79 15.14
CA LEU A 116 16.31 -6.51 15.36
C LEU A 116 16.49 -5.19 16.12
N THR A 117 17.68 -4.95 16.64
CA THR A 117 18.00 -3.71 17.37
C THR A 117 18.80 -2.77 16.49
N HIS A 118 18.34 -1.52 16.34
CA HIS A 118 19.09 -0.47 15.67
C HIS A 118 20.37 -0.17 16.46
N LYS A 119 21.53 -0.30 15.81
CA LYS A 119 22.85 -0.23 16.43
C LYS A 119 23.11 1.07 17.19
N ASP A 120 22.67 2.20 16.65
CA ASP A 120 23.04 3.52 17.18
C ASP A 120 22.01 4.08 18.17
N SER A 121 20.74 3.71 18.03
CA SER A 121 19.64 4.25 18.85
C SER A 121 19.13 3.25 19.89
N ALA A 122 19.57 1.99 19.80
CA ALA A 122 19.06 0.86 20.58
C ALA A 122 17.54 0.64 20.45
N GLN A 123 16.88 1.26 19.48
CA GLN A 123 15.45 1.08 19.23
C GLN A 123 15.18 -0.24 18.52
N LEU A 124 14.02 -0.82 18.80
CA LEU A 124 13.53 -2.01 18.10
C LEU A 124 13.18 -1.66 16.65
N VAL A 125 13.63 -2.48 15.73
CA VAL A 125 13.30 -2.45 14.30
C VAL A 125 12.48 -3.68 14.00
N ASN A 126 11.27 -3.49 13.49
CA ASN A 126 10.30 -4.55 13.16
C ASN A 126 9.29 -4.03 12.12
N TYR A 127 8.22 -4.79 11.88
CA TYR A 127 7.17 -4.41 10.92
C TYR A 127 6.53 -3.05 11.23
N GLY A 128 6.24 -2.77 12.50
CA GLY A 128 5.64 -1.50 12.92
C GLY A 128 6.57 -0.30 12.73
N SER A 129 7.87 -0.46 13.01
CA SER A 129 8.84 0.62 12.75
C SER A 129 9.11 0.81 11.26
N TRP A 130 9.08 -0.27 10.46
CA TRP A 130 9.17 -0.19 9.00
C TRP A 130 7.96 0.56 8.42
N LEU A 131 6.75 0.22 8.88
CA LEU A 131 5.52 0.92 8.50
C LEU A 131 5.52 2.39 8.92
N SER A 132 6.36 2.85 9.85
CA SER A 132 6.41 4.27 10.24
C SER A 132 7.32 5.11 9.34
N ARG A 133 8.18 4.49 8.52
CA ARG A 133 9.18 5.18 7.69
C ARG A 133 8.56 5.73 6.41
N GLY A 134 8.80 7.01 6.12
CA GLY A 134 8.23 7.70 4.96
C GLY A 134 8.60 7.06 3.61
N TRP A 135 9.88 6.73 3.40
CA TRP A 135 10.34 6.05 2.18
C TRP A 135 9.77 4.62 2.05
N CYS A 136 9.74 3.84 3.13
CA CYS A 136 9.14 2.50 3.12
C CYS A 136 7.64 2.52 2.82
N ARG A 137 6.90 3.50 3.37
CA ARG A 137 5.50 3.75 3.02
C ARG A 137 5.35 4.08 1.53
N ALA A 138 6.22 4.91 0.97
CA ALA A 138 6.15 5.27 -0.44
C ALA A 138 6.40 4.08 -1.36
N GLU A 139 7.39 3.25 -1.07
CA GLU A 139 7.64 1.99 -1.79
C GLU A 139 6.41 1.08 -1.72
N LEU A 140 5.84 0.89 -0.52
CA LEU A 140 4.63 0.11 -0.33
C LEU A 140 3.46 0.64 -1.16
N TRP A 141 3.26 1.95 -1.16
CA TRP A 141 2.21 2.62 -1.92
C TRP A 141 2.39 2.44 -3.43
N CYS A 142 3.60 2.63 -3.96
CA CYS A 142 3.89 2.38 -5.37
C CYS A 142 3.59 0.94 -5.78
N ARG A 143 3.86 -0.04 -4.90
CA ARG A 143 3.51 -1.44 -5.16
C ARG A 143 2.00 -1.65 -5.22
N LEU A 144 1.29 -1.22 -4.19
CA LEU A 144 -0.13 -1.50 -3.99
C LEU A 144 -1.04 -0.70 -4.95
N LEU A 145 -0.64 0.51 -5.30
CA LEU A 145 -1.35 1.39 -6.23
C LEU A 145 -0.92 1.19 -7.69
N SER A 146 0.02 0.29 -7.96
CA SER A 146 0.36 -0.05 -9.35
C SER A 146 -0.85 -0.64 -10.09
N ASN A 147 -0.80 -0.53 -11.42
CA ASN A 147 -1.83 -1.09 -12.31
C ASN A 147 -1.57 -2.56 -12.68
N LYS A 148 -0.71 -3.25 -11.90
CA LYS A 148 -0.47 -4.69 -12.08
C LYS A 148 -1.66 -5.50 -11.61
N ALA A 149 -1.84 -6.68 -12.22
CA ALA A 149 -2.84 -7.65 -11.79
C ALA A 149 -2.55 -8.21 -10.39
N ASP A 150 -1.27 -8.40 -10.05
CA ASP A 150 -0.85 -8.81 -8.72
C ASP A 150 0.02 -7.72 -8.08
N THR A 151 -0.49 -7.14 -7.00
CA THR A 151 0.15 -6.08 -6.21
C THR A 151 0.61 -6.56 -4.84
N SER A 152 0.63 -7.87 -4.63
CA SER A 152 0.78 -8.44 -3.29
C SER A 152 2.17 -8.27 -2.72
N VAL A 153 2.20 -8.24 -1.39
CA VAL A 153 3.38 -7.96 -0.57
C VAL A 153 3.55 -9.13 0.39
N ILE A 154 4.77 -9.67 0.45
CA ILE A 154 5.16 -10.65 1.46
C ILE A 154 5.84 -9.90 2.59
N VAL A 155 5.35 -10.07 3.81
CA VAL A 155 5.99 -9.56 5.03
C VAL A 155 6.86 -10.68 5.59
N ALA A 156 8.17 -10.44 5.70
CA ALA A 156 9.17 -11.40 6.13
C ALA A 156 9.64 -11.06 7.55
N TYR A 157 9.16 -11.81 8.54
CA TYR A 157 9.49 -11.61 9.96
C TYR A 157 10.72 -12.41 10.39
N SER A 158 10.91 -13.61 9.84
CA SER A 158 12.02 -14.48 10.23
C SER A 158 12.40 -15.45 9.10
N PRO A 159 13.48 -16.22 9.24
CA PRO A 159 13.86 -17.24 8.25
C PRO A 159 12.79 -18.30 7.96
N LYS A 160 11.78 -18.43 8.83
CA LYS A 160 10.74 -19.46 8.75
C LYS A 160 9.32 -18.90 8.78
N GLU A 161 9.18 -17.58 8.85
CA GLU A 161 7.90 -16.93 9.07
C GLU A 161 7.76 -15.76 8.10
N ALA A 162 6.80 -15.90 7.19
CA ALA A 162 6.40 -14.87 6.27
C ALA A 162 4.93 -15.03 5.90
N GLU A 163 4.25 -13.92 5.64
CA GLU A 163 2.83 -13.90 5.31
C GLU A 163 2.53 -12.87 4.21
N PHE A 164 1.38 -13.01 3.56
CA PHE A 164 0.87 -11.93 2.72
C PHE A 164 0.37 -10.79 3.61
N MET A 165 0.79 -9.57 3.28
CA MET A 165 0.41 -8.36 4.00
C MET A 165 -1.11 -8.22 4.10
N PHE A 166 -1.58 -7.83 5.28
CA PHE A 166 -2.98 -7.51 5.50
C PHE A 166 -3.40 -6.27 4.65
N PRO A 167 -4.46 -6.36 3.82
CA PRO A 167 -4.80 -5.30 2.85
C PRO A 167 -5.14 -3.92 3.43
N LEU A 168 -5.37 -3.79 4.74
CA LEU A 168 -5.64 -2.49 5.37
C LEU A 168 -4.41 -1.83 6.00
N ASP A 169 -3.31 -2.56 6.18
CA ASP A 169 -2.14 -2.02 6.89
C ASP A 169 -1.62 -0.76 6.21
N TRP A 170 -1.54 -0.76 4.89
CA TRP A 170 -1.08 0.40 4.14
C TRP A 170 -2.06 1.58 4.15
N GLN A 171 -3.38 1.33 4.26
CA GLN A 171 -4.42 2.37 4.22
C GLN A 171 -4.34 3.29 5.44
N ASN A 172 -3.89 2.75 6.58
CA ASN A 172 -3.70 3.50 7.82
C ASN A 172 -2.31 4.14 7.95
N ASN A 173 -1.43 3.92 6.97
CA ASN A 173 -0.03 4.35 7.00
C ASN A 173 0.25 5.33 5.85
N SER A 174 -0.18 6.58 6.01
CA SER A 174 -0.02 7.64 5.01
C SER A 174 1.43 8.05 4.82
N ILE A 175 1.84 8.35 3.59
CA ILE A 175 3.20 8.88 3.33
C ILE A 175 3.41 10.22 4.06
N VAL A 176 2.36 11.04 4.13
CA VAL A 176 2.37 12.39 4.73
C VAL A 176 2.81 12.35 6.19
N GLU A 177 2.42 11.33 6.95
CA GLU A 177 2.76 11.19 8.37
C GLU A 177 4.02 10.34 8.62
N GLY A 178 4.70 9.90 7.55
CA GLY A 178 5.89 9.06 7.67
C GLY A 178 7.07 9.76 8.35
N GLN A 179 7.96 8.99 8.95
CA GLN A 179 9.22 9.47 9.51
C GLN A 179 10.31 9.46 8.43
N PHE A 180 10.91 10.62 8.19
CA PHE A 180 11.99 10.80 7.23
C PHE A 180 13.30 11.06 7.94
N THR A 181 14.36 10.37 7.52
CA THR A 181 15.73 10.67 7.97
C THR A 181 16.18 12.04 7.46
N VAL A 182 15.77 12.39 6.24
CA VAL A 182 15.99 13.71 5.62
C VAL A 182 14.61 14.33 5.38
N GLU A 183 14.21 15.25 6.25
CA GLU A 183 12.87 15.86 6.21
C GLU A 183 12.56 16.59 4.89
N ALA A 184 13.59 17.08 4.20
CA ALA A 184 13.45 17.72 2.88
C ALA A 184 12.88 16.77 1.81
N ASP A 185 13.02 15.45 1.98
CA ASP A 185 12.47 14.46 1.04
C ASP A 185 10.94 14.40 1.12
N ARG A 186 10.32 14.79 2.24
CA ARG A 186 8.88 14.57 2.48
C ARG A 186 8.02 15.12 1.35
N ALA A 187 8.27 16.36 0.93
CA ALA A 187 7.44 17.02 -0.09
C ALA A 187 7.46 16.24 -1.42
N GLU A 188 8.64 15.77 -1.82
CA GLU A 188 8.81 15.01 -3.06
C GLU A 188 8.18 13.61 -2.95
N VAL A 189 8.36 12.95 -1.81
CA VAL A 189 7.82 11.60 -1.58
C VAL A 189 6.29 11.61 -1.43
N VAL A 190 5.73 12.66 -0.83
CA VAL A 190 4.27 12.89 -0.80
C VAL A 190 3.72 13.09 -2.22
N ARG A 191 4.41 13.88 -3.05
CA ARG A 191 4.04 14.09 -4.46
C ARG A 191 4.02 12.77 -5.25
N LEU A 192 4.95 11.85 -4.99
CA LEU A 192 4.94 10.51 -5.57
C LEU A 192 3.68 9.71 -5.16
N GLY A 193 3.29 9.77 -3.89
CA GLY A 193 2.05 9.17 -3.40
C GLY A 193 0.81 9.72 -4.10
N GLU A 194 0.73 11.04 -4.27
CA GLU A 194 -0.36 11.70 -5.00
C GLU A 194 -0.45 11.21 -6.46
N MET A 195 0.69 11.10 -7.13
CA MET A 195 0.77 10.56 -8.49
C MET A 195 0.31 9.10 -8.56
N ALA A 196 0.73 8.26 -7.61
CA ALA A 196 0.35 6.85 -7.56
C ALA A 196 -1.17 6.68 -7.40
N VAL A 197 -1.78 7.41 -6.45
CA VAL A 197 -3.24 7.42 -6.25
C VAL A 197 -3.96 7.92 -7.50
N HIS A 198 -3.47 9.00 -8.11
CA HIS A 198 -4.06 9.56 -9.31
C HIS A 198 -4.00 8.57 -10.49
N SER A 199 -2.84 7.96 -10.74
CA SER A 199 -2.63 6.97 -11.78
C SER A 199 -3.57 5.77 -11.63
N LYS A 200 -3.71 5.24 -10.40
CA LYS A 200 -4.63 4.14 -10.09
C LYS A 200 -6.07 4.49 -10.41
N ILE A 201 -6.54 5.65 -9.94
CA ILE A 201 -7.92 6.10 -10.19
C ILE A 201 -8.17 6.29 -11.69
N GLN A 202 -7.25 6.92 -12.42
CA GLN A 202 -7.37 7.11 -13.87
C GLN A 202 -7.42 5.79 -14.64
N HIS A 203 -6.56 4.83 -14.28
CA HIS A 203 -6.58 3.51 -14.89
C HIS A 203 -7.90 2.79 -14.64
N LEU A 204 -8.37 2.78 -13.38
CA LEU A 204 -9.65 2.17 -13.03
C LEU A 204 -10.84 2.86 -13.70
N GLN A 205 -10.79 4.18 -13.85
CA GLN A 205 -11.80 4.97 -14.55
C GLN A 205 -11.94 4.57 -16.03
N ALA A 206 -10.82 4.24 -16.68
CA ALA A 206 -10.75 3.91 -18.10
C ALA A 206 -11.03 2.42 -18.39
N GLN A 207 -10.51 1.51 -17.58
CA GLN A 207 -10.45 0.08 -17.90
C GLN A 207 -10.74 -0.84 -16.70
N GLY A 208 -10.91 -0.31 -15.49
CA GLY A 208 -11.09 -1.11 -14.29
C GLY A 208 -12.54 -1.40 -13.91
N PRO A 209 -12.75 -2.28 -12.93
CA PRO A 209 -14.07 -2.49 -12.32
C PRO A 209 -14.60 -1.19 -11.71
N LEU A 210 -15.87 -0.88 -11.96
CA LEU A 210 -16.51 0.32 -11.44
C LEU A 210 -16.48 0.39 -9.90
N SER A 211 -16.57 -0.76 -9.22
CA SER A 211 -16.49 -0.83 -7.76
C SER A 211 -15.14 -0.34 -7.23
N LEU A 212 -14.03 -0.85 -7.77
CA LEU A 212 -12.70 -0.41 -7.39
C LEU A 212 -12.46 1.07 -7.74
N TYR A 213 -12.92 1.53 -8.91
CA TYR A 213 -12.86 2.95 -9.24
C TYR A 213 -13.54 3.81 -8.18
N ARG A 214 -14.80 3.48 -7.83
CA ARG A 214 -15.57 4.20 -6.80
C ARG A 214 -14.88 4.16 -5.44
N PHE A 215 -14.31 3.01 -5.07
CA PHE A 215 -13.60 2.83 -3.81
C PHE A 215 -12.39 3.77 -3.68
N TYR A 216 -11.48 3.75 -4.65
CA TYR A 216 -10.30 4.63 -4.61
C TYR A 216 -10.67 6.11 -4.79
N ALA A 217 -11.70 6.42 -5.59
CA ALA A 217 -12.20 7.78 -5.74
C ALA A 217 -12.77 8.32 -4.41
N ALA A 218 -13.49 7.48 -3.64
CA ALA A 218 -14.04 7.84 -2.34
C ALA A 218 -12.93 8.04 -1.30
N LEU A 219 -11.97 7.11 -1.21
CA LEU A 219 -10.89 7.16 -0.23
C LEU A 219 -9.78 8.18 -0.56
N ARG A 220 -9.72 8.72 -1.78
CA ARG A 220 -8.68 9.65 -2.21
C ARG A 220 -8.35 10.75 -1.20
N PRO A 221 -9.33 11.48 -0.61
CA PRO A 221 -9.01 12.53 0.36
C PRO A 221 -8.35 11.98 1.62
N SER A 222 -8.83 10.85 2.14
CA SER A 222 -8.28 10.19 3.33
C SER A 222 -6.86 9.70 3.09
N LEU A 223 -6.63 8.98 1.98
CA LEU A 223 -5.30 8.50 1.59
C LEU A 223 -4.29 9.66 1.51
N LEU A 224 -4.68 10.76 0.86
CA LEU A 224 -3.78 11.90 0.67
C LEU A 224 -3.74 12.88 1.85
N CYS A 225 -4.35 12.53 3.00
CA CYS A 225 -4.51 13.41 4.16
C CYS A 225 -5.06 14.81 3.80
N GLN A 226 -5.92 14.87 2.78
CA GLN A 226 -6.55 16.10 2.31
C GLN A 226 -7.77 16.42 3.16
N GLN A 227 -8.08 17.72 3.29
CA GLN A 227 -9.32 18.14 3.96
C GLN A 227 -10.53 17.52 3.27
N ARG A 228 -11.35 16.86 4.09
CA ARG A 228 -12.67 16.37 3.73
C ARG A 228 -13.57 17.55 3.33
N LYS A 229 -14.28 17.39 2.23
CA LYS A 229 -15.28 18.36 1.74
C LYS A 229 -16.52 17.61 1.35
N ASP A 230 -17.66 18.01 1.91
CA ASP A 230 -18.96 17.54 1.46
C ASP A 230 -19.17 18.01 0.01
N ARG A 231 -19.53 17.07 -0.86
CA ARG A 231 -19.71 17.35 -2.29
C ARG A 231 -21.10 17.92 -2.55
N SER A 232 -21.22 18.69 -3.62
CA SER A 232 -22.55 18.96 -4.17
C SER A 232 -23.15 17.67 -4.74
N VAL A 233 -24.47 17.65 -4.93
CA VAL A 233 -25.15 16.50 -5.56
C VAL A 233 -24.56 16.22 -6.94
N ASP A 234 -24.42 17.25 -7.78
CA ASP A 234 -23.90 17.10 -9.14
C ASP A 234 -22.45 16.59 -9.16
N GLU A 235 -21.61 17.08 -8.24
CA GLU A 235 -20.22 16.60 -8.12
C GLU A 235 -20.17 15.14 -7.68
N PHE A 236 -20.98 14.75 -6.69
CA PHE A 236 -21.05 13.37 -6.22
C PHE A 236 -21.50 12.41 -7.33
N LEU A 237 -22.58 12.74 -8.03
CA LEU A 237 -23.10 11.94 -9.14
C LEU A 237 -22.07 11.82 -10.26
N GLY A 238 -21.41 12.93 -10.63
CA GLY A 238 -20.38 12.94 -11.66
C GLY A 238 -19.14 12.12 -11.31
N VAL A 239 -18.62 12.26 -10.08
CA VAL A 239 -17.44 11.52 -9.61
C VAL A 239 -17.71 10.02 -9.53
N PHE A 240 -18.87 9.61 -8.99
CA PHE A 240 -19.17 8.20 -8.79
C PHE A 240 -19.97 7.56 -9.95
N ARG A 241 -20.21 8.32 -11.02
CA ARG A 241 -20.91 7.87 -12.23
C ARG A 241 -22.30 7.33 -11.91
N PHE A 242 -23.11 8.16 -11.29
CA PHE A 242 -24.54 7.95 -11.14
C PHE A 242 -25.27 8.93 -12.05
N ASP A 243 -26.31 8.47 -12.74
CA ASP A 243 -27.06 9.31 -13.68
C ASP A 243 -27.95 10.32 -12.94
N THR A 244 -28.68 9.85 -11.92
CA THR A 244 -29.51 10.69 -11.06
C THR A 244 -29.38 10.31 -9.60
N LEU A 245 -29.84 11.21 -8.73
CA LEU A 245 -29.88 10.94 -7.30
C LEU A 245 -30.86 9.81 -6.93
N ALA A 246 -31.93 9.62 -7.70
CA ALA A 246 -32.85 8.50 -7.51
C ALA A 246 -32.19 7.17 -7.87
N ASP A 247 -31.45 7.11 -9.00
CA ASP A 247 -30.70 5.92 -9.40
C ASP A 247 -29.60 5.60 -8.38
N ALA A 248 -28.91 6.62 -7.87
CA ALA A 248 -27.90 6.47 -6.82
C ALA A 248 -28.50 5.86 -5.53
N ALA A 249 -29.70 6.28 -5.13
CA ALA A 249 -30.37 5.77 -3.94
C ALA A 249 -30.88 4.32 -4.10
N CYS A 250 -31.20 3.91 -5.33
CA CYS A 250 -31.65 2.55 -5.65
C CYS A 250 -30.52 1.61 -6.11
N ASP A 251 -29.28 2.09 -6.23
CA ASP A 251 -28.16 1.28 -6.69
C ASP A 251 -27.84 0.15 -5.70
N ALA A 252 -27.93 -1.08 -6.19
CA ALA A 252 -27.65 -2.30 -5.42
C ALA A 252 -26.24 -2.86 -5.70
N SER A 253 -25.38 -2.10 -6.39
CA SER A 253 -23.98 -2.50 -6.59
C SER A 253 -23.22 -2.54 -5.25
N SER A 254 -22.14 -3.32 -5.20
CA SER A 254 -21.29 -3.45 -4.00
C SER A 254 -20.78 -2.08 -3.50
N MET A 255 -20.26 -1.26 -4.41
CA MET A 255 -19.88 0.14 -4.13
C MET A 255 -20.99 1.08 -4.62
N ASN A 256 -22.12 1.04 -3.92
CA ASN A 256 -23.25 1.94 -4.14
C ASN A 256 -23.03 3.34 -3.57
N ALA A 257 -24.02 4.22 -3.75
CA ALA A 257 -23.93 5.61 -3.29
C ALA A 257 -23.74 5.73 -1.78
N VAL A 258 -24.35 4.84 -0.98
CA VAL A 258 -24.17 4.81 0.47
C VAL A 258 -22.72 4.50 0.82
N MET A 259 -22.13 3.45 0.22
CA MET A 259 -20.72 3.09 0.44
C MET A 259 -19.75 4.21 -0.02
N CYS A 260 -20.02 4.83 -1.16
CA CYS A 260 -19.23 5.98 -1.64
C CYS A 260 -19.28 7.16 -0.68
N ALA A 261 -20.46 7.49 -0.14
CA ALA A 261 -20.64 8.55 0.84
C ALA A 261 -19.97 8.21 2.17
N VAL A 262 -20.08 6.96 2.64
CA VAL A 262 -19.42 6.47 3.86
C VAL A 262 -17.90 6.59 3.74
N LEU A 263 -17.30 6.01 2.70
CA LEU A 263 -15.84 5.99 2.51
C LEU A 263 -15.25 7.37 2.19
N SER A 264 -16.03 8.24 1.53
CA SER A 264 -15.63 9.63 1.32
C SER A 264 -15.62 10.45 2.59
N GLY A 265 -16.32 9.98 3.63
CA GLY A 265 -16.84 10.88 4.62
C GLY A 265 -17.71 11.96 3.93
N ASP A 266 -18.91 11.68 3.49
CA ASP A 266 -19.84 12.72 3.03
C ASP A 266 -21.13 12.61 3.83
N THR A 267 -21.17 13.29 4.97
CA THR A 267 -22.28 13.15 5.93
C THR A 267 -23.53 13.81 5.36
N SER A 268 -23.37 14.90 4.61
CA SER A 268 -24.47 15.59 3.95
C SER A 268 -25.12 14.73 2.88
N MET A 269 -24.32 14.09 2.01
CA MET A 269 -24.84 13.15 1.02
C MET A 269 -25.47 11.91 1.67
N LEU A 270 -24.84 11.38 2.73
CA LEU A 270 -25.38 10.21 3.43
C LEU A 270 -26.77 10.47 4.03
N ARG A 271 -26.99 11.64 4.63
CA ARG A 271 -28.31 12.07 5.12
C ARG A 271 -29.32 12.23 3.99
N LEU A 272 -28.89 12.76 2.85
CA LEU A 272 -29.74 12.91 1.67
C LEU A 272 -30.20 11.56 1.13
N LEU A 273 -29.27 10.60 1.00
CA LEU A 273 -29.55 9.23 0.58
C LEU A 273 -30.49 8.51 1.56
N ALA A 274 -30.28 8.67 2.87
CA ALA A 274 -31.18 8.14 3.89
C ALA A 274 -32.60 8.74 3.78
N GLY A 275 -32.72 10.06 3.51
CA GLY A 275 -33.99 10.73 3.27
C GLY A 275 -34.74 10.19 2.03
N LEU A 276 -33.99 9.70 1.04
CA LEU A 276 -34.52 9.02 -0.15
C LEU A 276 -34.76 7.51 0.04
N ARG A 277 -34.58 7.01 1.26
CA ARG A 277 -34.74 5.59 1.62
C ARG A 277 -33.78 4.65 0.88
N ALA A 278 -32.55 5.11 0.62
CA ALA A 278 -31.48 4.22 0.18
C ALA A 278 -31.24 3.10 1.23
N ASP A 279 -30.80 1.92 0.78
CA ASP A 279 -30.53 0.81 1.68
C ASP A 279 -29.19 0.98 2.42
N MET A 280 -29.30 1.43 3.68
CA MET A 280 -28.17 1.64 4.58
C MET A 280 -27.55 0.33 5.10
N ASN A 281 -28.23 -0.81 4.91
CA ASN A 281 -27.77 -2.12 5.37
C ASN A 281 -27.18 -2.98 4.25
N SER A 282 -27.08 -2.42 3.04
CA SER A 282 -26.40 -3.07 1.92
C SER A 282 -24.99 -3.50 2.34
N ALA A 283 -24.61 -4.72 1.95
CA ALA A 283 -23.30 -5.28 2.23
C ALA A 283 -22.35 -5.01 1.06
N ILE A 284 -21.12 -4.64 1.38
CA ILE A 284 -20.04 -4.59 0.39
C ILE A 284 -19.70 -6.02 -0.02
N GLN A 285 -19.44 -6.25 -1.31
CA GLN A 285 -19.14 -7.58 -1.88
C GLN A 285 -17.98 -7.53 -2.88
N GLY A 286 -17.17 -8.58 -2.93
CA GLY A 286 -16.08 -8.73 -3.89
C GLY A 286 -14.97 -7.67 -3.72
N MET A 287 -14.74 -7.22 -2.49
CA MET A 287 -13.76 -6.19 -2.14
C MET A 287 -12.67 -6.72 -1.20
N GLY A 288 -12.46 -8.04 -1.20
CA GLY A 288 -11.50 -8.74 -0.34
C GLY A 288 -10.06 -8.27 -0.56
N ASP A 289 -9.69 -8.02 -1.83
CA ASP A 289 -8.36 -7.53 -2.22
C ASP A 289 -8.01 -6.16 -1.61
N VAL A 290 -9.02 -5.37 -1.27
CA VAL A 290 -8.85 -4.06 -0.60
C VAL A 290 -9.24 -4.11 0.88
N GLY A 291 -9.40 -5.33 1.41
CA GLY A 291 -9.57 -5.62 2.82
C GLY A 291 -11.01 -5.56 3.31
N TYR A 292 -12.03 -5.67 2.45
CA TYR A 292 -13.44 -5.66 2.85
C TYR A 292 -14.14 -6.98 2.50
N TYR A 293 -14.89 -7.54 3.44
CA TYR A 293 -15.51 -8.87 3.31
C TYR A 293 -16.99 -8.76 2.98
N ASP A 294 -17.53 -9.79 2.30
CA ASP A 294 -18.87 -9.81 1.68
C ASP A 294 -20.06 -9.59 2.62
N THR A 295 -19.84 -9.63 3.94
CA THR A 295 -20.87 -9.48 4.97
C THR A 295 -20.86 -8.11 5.66
N GLN A 296 -19.94 -7.21 5.28
CA GLN A 296 -19.76 -5.94 5.96
C GLN A 296 -20.75 -4.89 5.41
N ASN A 297 -21.66 -4.43 6.28
CA ASN A 297 -22.59 -3.36 5.94
C ASN A 297 -21.93 -1.97 6.04
N ALA A 298 -22.67 -0.92 5.68
CA ALA A 298 -22.18 0.46 5.70
C ALA A 298 -21.62 0.89 7.06
N LEU A 299 -22.23 0.48 8.18
CA LEU A 299 -21.74 0.79 9.53
C LEU A 299 -20.40 0.11 9.83
N MET A 300 -20.26 -1.17 9.47
CA MET A 300 -18.99 -1.90 9.61
C MET A 300 -17.89 -1.28 8.74
N VAL A 301 -18.22 -0.89 7.51
CA VAL A 301 -17.31 -0.18 6.60
C VAL A 301 -16.88 1.17 7.17
N ALA A 302 -17.83 1.94 7.73
CA ALA A 302 -17.55 3.24 8.35
C ALA A 302 -16.62 3.10 9.57
N ALA A 303 -16.86 2.13 10.44
CA ALA A 303 -16.02 1.86 11.60
C ALA A 303 -14.61 1.41 11.17
N LYS A 304 -14.53 0.51 10.18
CA LYS A 304 -13.27 -0.04 9.67
C LYS A 304 -12.40 0.99 8.93
N SER A 305 -13.02 1.94 8.24
CA SER A 305 -12.35 3.09 7.61
C SER A 305 -12.16 4.28 8.55
N GLN A 306 -12.37 4.10 9.86
CA GLN A 306 -12.14 5.11 10.91
C GLN A 306 -12.91 6.42 10.68
N GLN A 307 -14.15 6.34 10.16
CA GLN A 307 -14.97 7.52 9.93
C GLN A 307 -15.36 8.23 11.25
N GLU A 308 -15.56 9.53 11.16
CA GLU A 308 -15.89 10.38 12.31
C GLU A 308 -17.29 10.10 12.88
N ALA A 309 -17.45 10.37 14.18
CA ALA A 309 -18.70 10.16 14.93
C ALA A 309 -19.98 10.75 14.26
N PRO A 310 -19.97 11.94 13.64
CA PRO A 310 -21.17 12.47 12.98
C PRO A 310 -21.67 11.61 11.81
N LEU A 311 -20.75 10.93 11.10
CA LEU A 311 -21.11 10.01 10.03
C LEU A 311 -21.67 8.72 10.60
N LEU A 312 -21.00 8.15 11.61
CA LEU A 312 -21.46 6.94 12.30
C LEU A 312 -22.86 7.11 12.90
N ALA A 313 -23.17 8.29 13.44
CA ALA A 313 -24.50 8.59 13.98
C ALA A 313 -25.62 8.72 12.93
N THR A 314 -25.26 8.76 11.63
CA THR A 314 -26.22 8.82 10.52
C THR A 314 -26.62 7.42 10.02
N LEU A 315 -25.84 6.39 10.36
CA LEU A 315 -26.04 4.98 10.01
C LEU A 315 -26.83 4.25 11.09
#